data_AF-A0A7X0U7I7-F1
#
_entry.id   AF-A0A7X0U7I7-F1
#
_cell.length_a   1.000
_cell.length_b   1.000
_cell.length_c   1.000
_cell.angle_alpha   90.00
_cell.angle_beta   90.00
_cell.angle_gamma   90.00
#
_symmetry.space_group_name_H-M   'P 1'
#
loop_
_entity.id
_entity.type
_entity.pdbx_description
1 polymer ?
#
loop_
_entity_poly.entity_id
_entity_poly.type
_entity_poly.pdbx_seq_one_letter_code
_entity_poly.pdbx_strand_id
1 'polypeptide(L)' 'MRCLRGAAPEAFPDRQNFANLKTGGQLTSPTDAATRVLAWLDRADFGANPVADVREA' A
#
# COMPACT_ATOMS: atom_id res chain seq x y z
N MET A 1 -21.47 9.03 15.46
CA MET A 1 -20.28 8.19 15.21
C MET A 1 -20.29 7.78 13.75
N ARG A 2 -19.42 8.37 12.90
CA ARG A 2 -19.41 8.07 11.46
C ARG A 2 -18.48 6.89 11.22
N CYS A 3 -19.05 5.69 11.05
CA CYS A 3 -18.29 4.50 10.64
C CYS A 3 -17.72 4.73 9.23
N LEU A 4 -16.51 4.24 8.92
CA LEU A 4 -15.92 4.27 7.57
C LEU A 4 -16.87 3.72 6.49
N ARG A 5 -17.79 2.82 6.84
CA ARG A 5 -18.82 2.28 5.94
C ARG A 5 -20.00 3.23 5.66
N GLY A 6 -20.12 4.33 6.41
CA GLY A 6 -21.12 5.40 6.23
C GLY A 6 -20.50 6.77 5.94
N ALA A 7 -19.22 6.81 5.55
CA ALA A 7 -18.62 8.02 5.01
C ALA A 7 -19.32 8.38 3.70
N ALA A 8 -19.56 9.67 3.46
CA ALA A 8 -20.15 10.08 2.20
C ALA A 8 -19.13 9.85 1.07
N PRO A 9 -19.56 9.35 -0.11
CA PRO A 9 -18.65 9.01 -1.20
C PRO A 9 -17.71 10.15 -1.60
N GLU A 10 -18.14 11.40 -1.44
CA GLU A 10 -17.37 12.61 -1.75
C GLU A 10 -16.14 12.77 -0.84
N ALA A 11 -16.14 12.15 0.35
CA ALA A 11 -14.98 12.09 1.23
C ALA A 11 -13.95 11.02 0.80
N PHE A 12 -14.26 10.23 -0.24
CA PHE A 12 -13.37 9.20 -0.76
C PHE A 12 -13.40 9.14 -2.31
N PRO A 13 -12.94 10.23 -2.98
CA PRO A 13 -13.00 10.33 -4.45
C PRO A 13 -12.24 9.20 -5.17
N ASP A 14 -11.18 8.65 -4.56
CA ASP A 14 -10.38 7.57 -5.12
C ASP A 14 -10.99 6.17 -5.00
N ARG A 15 -12.21 6.03 -4.45
CA ARG A 15 -12.87 4.73 -4.28
C ARG A 15 -12.83 3.87 -5.54
N GLN A 16 -13.15 4.47 -6.68
CA GLN A 16 -13.21 3.74 -7.95
C GLN A 16 -11.82 3.31 -8.42
N ASN A 17 -10.80 4.13 -8.20
CA ASN A 17 -9.41 3.79 -8.52
C ASN A 17 -8.97 2.55 -7.73
N PHE A 18 -9.22 2.52 -6.42
CA PHE A 18 -8.90 1.35 -5.60
C PHE A 18 -9.68 0.08 -6.01
N ALA A 19 -10.95 0.23 -6.38
CA ALA A 19 -11.74 -0.89 -6.90
C ALA A 19 -11.10 -1.45 -8.19
N ASN A 20 -10.70 -0.58 -9.11
CA ASN A 20 -10.06 -0.95 -10.38
C ASN A 20 -8.69 -1.62 -10.18
N LEU A 21 -7.89 -1.16 -9.21
CA LEU A 21 -6.62 -1.82 -8.88
C LEU A 21 -6.84 -3.27 -8.42
N LYS A 22 -7.87 -3.50 -7.60
CA LYS A 22 -8.21 -4.85 -7.12
C LYS A 22 -8.78 -5.73 -8.22
N THR A 23 -9.77 -5.26 -8.97
CA THR A 23 -10.41 -6.06 -10.02
C THR A 23 -9.46 -6.33 -11.20
N GLY A 24 -8.56 -5.39 -11.49
CA GLY A 24 -7.53 -5.54 -12.52
C GLY A 24 -6.31 -6.35 -12.09
N GLY A 25 -6.27 -6.90 -10.87
CA GLY A 25 -5.14 -7.72 -10.41
C GLY A 25 -3.82 -6.95 -10.26
N GLN A 26 -3.88 -5.64 -10.05
CA GLN A 26 -2.70 -4.76 -9.98
C GLN A 26 -2.12 -4.64 -8.56
N LEU A 27 -2.71 -5.35 -7.59
CA LEU A 27 -2.25 -5.36 -6.20
C LEU A 27 -1.26 -6.51 -5.98
N THR A 28 -0.12 -6.19 -5.40
CA THR A 28 0.83 -7.18 -4.88
C THR A 28 0.15 -8.08 -3.84
N SER A 29 0.47 -9.38 -3.86
CA SER A 29 -0.05 -10.30 -2.84
C SER A 29 0.48 -9.94 -1.44
N PRO A 30 -0.23 -10.30 -0.35
CA PRO A 30 0.26 -10.04 1.00
C PRO A 30 1.63 -10.68 1.28
N THR A 31 1.86 -11.89 0.77
CA THR A 31 3.13 -12.60 0.92
C THR A 31 4.26 -11.87 0.21
N ASP A 32 4.07 -11.48 -1.06
CA ASP A 32 5.11 -10.77 -1.83
C ASP A 32 5.41 -9.39 -1.23
N ALA A 33 4.38 -8.71 -0.72
CA ALA A 33 4.55 -7.43 -0.02
C ALA A 33 5.39 -7.60 1.25
N ALA A 34 5.12 -8.64 2.07
CA ALA A 34 5.89 -8.92 3.28
C ALA A 34 7.36 -9.25 2.95
N THR A 35 7.61 -10.05 1.91
CA THR A 35 8.97 -10.36 1.47
C THR A 35 9.75 -9.11 1.10
N ARG A 36 9.15 -8.17 0.37
CA ARG A 36 9.79 -6.89 0.01
C ARG A 36 10.11 -6.03 1.23
N VAL A 37 9.19 -5.96 2.20
CA VAL A 37 9.43 -5.24 3.45
C VAL A 37 10.64 -5.82 4.18
N LEU A 38 10.70 -7.14 4.34
CA LEU A 38 11.82 -7.79 5.01
C LEU A 38 13.15 -7.59 4.25
N ALA A 39 13.13 -7.68 2.92
CA ALA A 39 14.31 -7.42 2.09
C ALA A 39 14.83 -5.98 2.24
N TRP A 40 13.93 -4.99 2.29
CA TRP A 40 14.33 -3.60 2.53
C TRP A 40 14.98 -3.40 3.90
N LEU A 41 14.43 -4.03 4.95
CA LEU A 41 14.95 -3.94 6.31
C LEU A 41 16.34 -4.59 6.47
N ASP A 42 16.71 -5.52 5.60
CA ASP A 42 18.00 -6.25 5.65
C ASP A 42 19.14 -5.51 4.93
N ARG A 43 18.86 -4.36 4.29
CA ARG A 43 19.88 -3.59 3.55
C ARG A 43 20.89 -2.92 4.48
N ALA A 44 22.14 -2.86 4.03
CA ALA A 44 23.23 -2.20 4.75
C ALA A 44 23.04 -0.69 4.93
N ASP A 45 22.29 -0.04 4.04
CA ASP A 45 21.97 1.39 4.07
C ASP A 45 20.59 1.69 4.65
N PHE A 46 19.96 0.72 5.32
CA PHE A 46 18.69 0.94 5.98
C PHE A 46 18.78 2.14 6.96
N GLY A 47 17.80 3.05 6.85
CA GLY A 47 17.74 4.28 7.65
C GLY A 47 18.44 5.49 7.02
N ALA A 48 19.14 5.34 5.88
CA ALA A 48 19.71 6.48 5.16
C ALA A 48 18.63 7.40 4.56
N ASN A 49 17.51 6.81 4.12
CA ASN A 49 16.33 7.55 3.65
C ASN A 49 15.25 7.57 4.74
N PRO A 50 14.72 8.75 5.13
CA PRO A 50 13.69 8.84 6.16
C PRO A 50 12.33 8.26 5.73
N VAL A 51 12.10 8.17 4.42
CA VAL A 51 10.93 7.52 3.82
C VAL A 51 11.43 6.52 2.78
N ALA A 52 11.03 5.27 2.93
CA ALA A 52 11.41 4.17 2.06
C ALA A 52 10.27 3.79 1.10
N ASP A 53 10.63 3.43 -0.13
CA ASP A 53 9.72 2.77 -1.07
C ASP A 53 9.98 1.26 -1.06
N VAL A 54 9.04 0.48 -0.52
CA VAL A 54 9.13 -0.99 -0.47
C VAL A 54 9.19 -1.65 -1.87
N ARG A 55 8.97 -0.89 -2.95
CA ARG A 55 9.11 -1.38 -4.33
C ARG A 55 10.54 -1.36 -4.83
N GLU A 56 11.45 -0.70 -4.10
CA GLU A 56 12.89 -0.61 -4.38
C GLU A 56 13.72 -1.64 -3.58
N ALA A 57 13.04 -2.60 -2.93
CA ALA A 57 13.65 -3.71 -2.20
C ALA A 57 14.16 -4.81 -3.14
#